data_AF-A0A935EIQ5-F1
#
_entry.id   AF-A0A935EIQ5-F1
#
_cell.length_a   1.000
_cell.length_b   1.000
_cell.length_c   1.000
_cell.angle_alpha   90.00
_cell.angle_beta   90.00
_cell.angle_gamma   90.00
#
_symmetry.space_group_name_H-M   'P 1'
#
loop_
_entity.id
_entity.type
_entity.pdbx_description
1 polymer ?
#
loop_
_entity_poly.entity_id
_entity_poly.type
_entity_poly.pdbx_seq_one_letter_code
_entity_poly.pdbx_strand_id
1 'polypeptide(L)'
;MKNCPSCNQIFTDDNDFCLNDGTLLVFASAGLSNNVPTEVVQYRQTSQSVPQPDGGSSNILYLLIGVLATALVGIGIYLFVSRDSESRAENRNSAPAPANSQPQPNTATPATTSNLPPNINAATPPERPATTVSPNGNWTGNISYPSGSAFSAKASFSDTGSGQVSGQILWTLLKTSNPQKAGLVGSSATEFVRGNFDSATRTLSVAGYDTDDPTGNLVIVDKYRLTISSDGRSISGFSYGGKSRGRFSLRK
;
A
#
# COMPACT_ATOMS: atom_id res chain seq x y z
N MET A 1 -30.75 1.28 -13.16
CA MET A 1 -30.03 2.55 -13.43
C MET A 1 -29.70 3.24 -12.13
N LYS A 2 -28.51 3.86 -12.01
CA LYS A 2 -28.07 4.60 -10.81
C LYS A 2 -27.80 6.07 -11.13
N ASN A 3 -27.94 6.95 -10.14
CA ASN A 3 -27.76 8.40 -10.24
C ASN A 3 -26.55 8.83 -9.38
N CYS A 4 -25.73 9.75 -9.88
CA CYS A 4 -24.75 10.45 -9.06
C CYS A 4 -25.37 11.68 -8.36
N PRO A 5 -25.40 11.73 -7.01
CA PRO A 5 -26.03 12.84 -6.29
C PRO A 5 -25.30 14.19 -6.46
N SER A 6 -24.02 14.14 -6.85
CA SER A 6 -23.18 15.32 -7.01
C SER A 6 -23.37 16.02 -8.37
N CYS A 7 -23.49 15.24 -9.45
CA CYS A 7 -23.56 15.78 -10.83
C CYS A 7 -24.87 15.44 -11.57
N ASN A 8 -25.77 14.70 -10.93
CA ASN A 8 -27.08 14.28 -11.42
C ASN A 8 -27.06 13.49 -12.75
N GLN A 9 -25.91 12.93 -13.13
CA GLN A 9 -25.80 12.03 -14.28
C GLN A 9 -26.34 10.64 -13.94
N ILE A 10 -26.95 9.99 -14.95
CA ILE A 10 -27.49 8.64 -14.86
C ILE A 10 -26.51 7.66 -15.51
N PHE A 11 -26.25 6.56 -14.83
CA PHE A 11 -25.34 5.51 -15.27
C PHE A 11 -26.07 4.17 -15.37
N THR A 12 -25.53 3.29 -16.21
CA THR A 12 -25.93 1.87 -16.29
C THR A 12 -25.64 1.16 -14.97
N ASP A 13 -26.30 0.03 -14.71
CA ASP A 13 -26.22 -0.67 -13.42
C ASP A 13 -24.85 -1.26 -13.10
N ASP A 14 -23.99 -1.41 -14.12
CA ASP A 14 -22.62 -1.91 -14.00
C ASP A 14 -21.67 -0.92 -13.29
N ASN A 15 -22.05 0.35 -13.16
CA ASN A 15 -21.22 1.35 -12.49
C ASN A 15 -21.62 1.46 -11.02
N ASP A 16 -20.64 1.43 -10.10
CA ASP A 16 -20.87 1.71 -8.66
C ASP A 16 -20.50 3.14 -8.26
N PHE A 17 -19.76 3.86 -9.12
CA PHE A 17 -19.22 5.19 -8.85
C PHE A 17 -19.39 6.12 -10.05
N CYS A 18 -19.51 7.41 -9.79
CA CYS A 18 -19.56 8.45 -10.82
C CYS A 18 -18.19 8.59 -11.51
N LEU A 19 -18.19 8.61 -12.84
CA LEU A 19 -16.95 8.73 -13.61
C LEU A 19 -16.32 10.13 -13.51
N ASN A 20 -17.12 11.18 -13.29
CA ASN A 20 -16.63 12.55 -13.18
C ASN A 20 -15.94 12.83 -11.83
N ASP A 21 -16.56 12.41 -10.72
CA ASP A 21 -16.13 12.82 -9.37
C ASP A 21 -15.85 11.67 -8.39
N GLY A 22 -16.17 10.42 -8.76
CA GLY A 22 -15.95 9.23 -7.92
C GLY A 22 -16.96 9.04 -6.80
N THR A 23 -18.03 9.83 -6.73
CA THR A 23 -19.11 9.68 -5.75
C THR A 23 -19.82 8.34 -5.94
N LEU A 24 -20.21 7.68 -4.85
CA LEU A 24 -21.04 6.47 -4.91
C LEU A 24 -22.37 6.76 -5.59
N LEU A 25 -22.75 5.92 -6.55
CA LEU A 25 -24.02 6.05 -7.25
C LEU A 25 -25.14 5.48 -6.39
N VAL A 26 -26.26 6.19 -6.31
CA VAL A 26 -27.47 5.74 -5.62
C VAL A 26 -28.46 5.18 -6.62
N PHE A 27 -29.17 4.11 -6.26
CA PHE A 27 -30.25 3.60 -7.10
C PHE A 27 -31.29 4.71 -7.25
N ALA A 28 -31.61 5.05 -8.50
CA ALA A 28 -32.70 5.96 -8.77
C ALA A 28 -33.99 5.25 -8.33
N SER A 29 -34.50 5.61 -7.16
CA SER A 29 -35.78 5.11 -6.67
C SER A 29 -36.83 5.48 -7.72
N ALA A 30 -37.62 4.50 -8.16
CA ALA A 30 -38.55 4.55 -9.28
C ALA A 30 -39.77 5.49 -9.10
N GLY A 31 -39.60 6.60 -8.40
CA GLY A 31 -40.62 7.63 -8.24
C GLY A 31 -39.96 8.98 -8.30
N LEU A 32 -39.92 9.58 -9.49
CA LEU A 32 -40.16 11.01 -9.73
C LEU A 32 -39.93 11.36 -11.21
N SER A 33 -41.02 11.83 -11.81
CA SER A 33 -41.12 12.80 -12.90
C SER A 33 -40.54 12.46 -14.28
N ASN A 34 -41.47 12.09 -15.17
CA ASN A 34 -41.30 12.06 -16.62
C ASN A 34 -41.08 13.50 -17.14
N ASN A 35 -39.83 13.94 -17.39
CA ASN A 35 -39.46 14.96 -18.39
C ASN A 35 -38.02 15.51 -18.17
N VAL A 36 -37.01 14.64 -18.14
CA VAL A 36 -35.62 15.08 -18.31
C VAL A 36 -35.07 14.40 -19.56
N PRO A 37 -34.57 15.15 -20.56
CA PRO A 37 -34.02 14.58 -21.78
C PRO A 37 -32.78 13.75 -21.44
N THR A 38 -32.92 12.43 -21.58
CA THR A 38 -31.85 11.47 -21.36
C THR A 38 -30.87 11.55 -22.55
N GLU A 39 -29.83 12.37 -22.44
CA GLU A 39 -28.70 12.29 -23.36
C GLU A 39 -27.89 11.04 -23.01
N VAL A 40 -28.11 9.97 -23.76
CA VAL A 40 -27.32 8.74 -23.65
C VAL A 40 -25.93 9.06 -24.20
N VAL A 41 -24.96 9.28 -23.31
CA VAL A 41 -23.56 9.43 -23.67
C VAL A 41 -23.06 8.08 -24.20
N GLN A 42 -23.14 7.86 -25.51
CA GLN A 42 -22.53 6.72 -26.16
C GLN A 42 -21.00 6.81 -26.05
N TYR A 43 -20.40 5.75 -25.54
CA TYR A 43 -18.95 5.61 -25.48
C TYR A 43 -18.40 5.53 -26.91
N ARG A 44 -17.80 6.61 -27.42
CA ARG A 44 -16.97 6.55 -28.63
C ARG A 44 -15.74 5.71 -28.27
N GLN A 45 -15.76 4.44 -28.67
CA GLN A 45 -14.54 3.64 -28.77
C GLN A 45 -13.67 4.29 -29.85
N THR A 46 -12.81 5.21 -29.43
CA THR A 46 -11.79 5.76 -30.30
C THR A 46 -10.72 4.67 -30.43
N SER A 47 -10.78 3.89 -31.50
CA SER A 47 -9.70 2.98 -31.91
C SER A 47 -8.48 3.84 -32.26
N GLN A 48 -7.73 4.27 -31.25
CA GLN A 48 -6.40 4.83 -31.47
C GLN A 48 -5.50 3.70 -31.92
N SER A 49 -5.14 3.71 -33.20
CA SER A 49 -4.02 2.94 -33.72
C SER A 49 -2.78 3.33 -32.92
N VAL A 50 -2.35 2.44 -32.03
CA VAL A 50 -1.10 2.58 -31.28
C VAL A 50 0.01 2.70 -32.32
N PRO A 51 0.80 3.80 -32.33
CA PRO A 51 1.97 3.89 -33.18
C PRO A 51 2.89 2.73 -32.82
N GLN A 52 3.13 1.81 -33.75
CA GLN A 52 4.18 0.81 -33.59
C GLN A 52 5.50 1.57 -33.42
N PRO A 53 6.24 1.34 -32.33
CA PRO A 53 7.57 1.92 -32.20
C PRO A 53 8.43 1.32 -33.32
N ASP A 54 8.85 2.16 -34.26
CA ASP A 54 9.81 1.80 -35.29
C ASP A 54 11.05 1.19 -34.61
N GLY A 55 11.37 -0.03 -35.00
CA GLY A 55 12.47 -0.84 -34.46
C GLY A 55 13.84 -0.23 -34.75
N GLY A 56 14.16 0.86 -34.07
CA GLY A 56 15.49 1.46 -34.05
C GLY A 56 16.47 0.55 -33.32
N SER A 57 17.55 0.18 -34.01
CA SER A 57 18.55 -0.81 -33.64
C SER A 57 19.01 -0.76 -32.18
N SER A 58 18.64 -1.78 -31.42
CA SER A 58 19.04 -2.06 -30.02
C SER A 58 20.54 -2.27 -29.81
N ASN A 59 21.34 -2.31 -30.88
CA ASN A 59 22.79 -2.57 -30.81
C ASN A 59 23.58 -1.46 -30.09
N ILE A 60 23.10 -0.21 -30.13
CA ILE A 60 23.79 0.91 -29.45
C ILE A 60 23.63 0.82 -27.92
N LEU A 61 22.48 0.35 -27.44
CA LEU A 61 22.23 0.20 -26.00
C LEU A 61 23.15 -0.87 -25.38
N TYR A 62 23.32 -2.00 -26.06
CA TYR A 62 24.20 -3.07 -25.58
C TYR A 62 25.68 -2.67 -25.58
N LEU A 63 26.11 -1.84 -26.54
CA LEU A 63 27.46 -1.27 -26.55
C LEU A 63 27.69 -0.35 -25.34
N LEU A 64 26.74 0.51 -25.01
CA LEU A 64 26.82 1.39 -23.83
C LEU A 64 26.86 0.60 -22.52
N ILE A 65 26.05 -0.46 -22.40
CA ILE A 65 26.06 -1.34 -21.22
C ILE A 65 27.41 -2.06 -21.09
N GLY A 66 27.97 -2.57 -22.19
CA GLY A 66 29.27 -3.25 -22.19
C GLY A 66 30.43 -2.36 -21.76
N VAL A 67 30.46 -1.10 -22.22
CA VAL A 67 31.47 -0.11 -21.82
C VAL A 67 31.33 0.26 -20.34
N LEU A 68 30.10 0.45 -19.84
CA LEU A 68 29.90 0.79 -18.44
C LEU A 68 30.30 -0.34 -17.49
N ALA A 69 29.95 -1.59 -17.85
CA ALA A 69 30.30 -2.77 -17.05
C ALA A 69 31.83 -2.96 -16.95
N THR A 70 32.55 -2.77 -18.06
CA THR A 70 34.03 -2.88 -18.07
C THR A 70 34.70 -1.78 -17.25
N ALA A 71 34.18 -0.55 -17.29
CA ALA A 71 34.68 0.54 -16.45
C ALA A 71 34.50 0.26 -14.94
N LEU A 72 33.34 -0.28 -14.52
CA LEU A 72 33.07 -0.60 -13.12
C LEU A 72 33.96 -1.72 -12.59
N VAL A 73 34.21 -2.76 -13.39
CA VAL A 73 35.17 -3.83 -13.03
C VAL A 73 36.59 -3.26 -12.89
N GLY A 74 37.01 -2.38 -13.81
CA GLY A 74 38.30 -1.71 -13.74
C GLY A 74 38.47 -0.87 -12.46
N ILE A 75 37.45 -0.09 -12.09
CA ILE A 75 37.44 0.70 -10.84
C ILE A 75 37.51 -0.22 -9.61
N GLY A 76 36.76 -1.32 -9.60
CA GLY A 76 36.80 -2.29 -8.49
C GLY A 76 38.18 -2.91 -8.28
N ILE A 77 38.85 -3.32 -9.37
CA ILE A 77 40.21 -3.86 -9.32
C ILE A 77 41.20 -2.79 -8.84
N TYR A 78 41.09 -1.56 -9.37
CA TYR A 78 41.96 -0.45 -8.95
C TYR A 78 41.82 -0.15 -7.45
N LEU A 79 40.60 -0.02 -6.95
CA LEU A 79 40.34 0.23 -5.53
C LEU A 79 40.87 -0.91 -4.64
N PHE A 80 40.71 -2.15 -5.07
CA PHE A 80 41.23 -3.31 -4.34
C PHE A 80 42.76 -3.28 -4.22
N VAL A 81 43.48 -3.00 -5.32
CA VAL A 81 44.95 -2.90 -5.31
C VAL A 81 45.45 -1.69 -4.51
N SER A 82 44.76 -0.55 -4.59
CA SER A 82 45.16 0.65 -3.82
C SER A 82 45.01 0.49 -2.31
N ARG A 83 44.06 -0.33 -1.85
CA ARG A 83 43.75 -0.51 -0.42
C ARG A 83 44.83 -1.26 0.36
N ASP A 84 45.56 -2.16 -0.29
CA ASP A 84 46.67 -2.89 0.34
C ASP A 84 47.92 -2.03 0.53
N SER A 85 48.03 -0.88 -0.15
CA SER A 85 49.19 -0.01 -0.05
C SER A 85 49.22 0.85 1.22
N GLU A 86 48.06 1.19 1.80
CA GLU A 86 47.96 2.02 3.00
C GLU A 86 48.03 1.21 4.31
N SER A 87 47.69 -0.09 4.27
CA SER A 87 47.61 -0.94 5.47
C SER A 87 48.96 -1.29 6.12
N ARG A 88 50.09 -0.85 5.55
CA ARG A 88 51.45 -1.10 6.09
C ARG A 88 52.04 0.05 6.90
N ALA A 89 51.38 1.21 7.01
CA ALA A 89 51.95 2.37 7.69
C ALA A 89 51.48 2.56 9.15
N GLU A 90 50.42 1.90 9.60
CA GLU A 90 49.74 2.28 10.85
C GLU A 90 49.55 1.10 11.80
N ASN A 91 50.65 0.53 12.32
CA ASN A 91 50.57 -0.40 13.43
C ASN A 91 51.73 -0.28 14.43
N ARG A 92 51.90 0.93 14.98
CA ARG A 92 52.65 1.15 16.22
C ARG A 92 51.99 2.29 17.00
N ASN A 93 51.26 1.95 18.07
CA ASN A 93 50.94 2.73 19.29
C ASN A 93 49.47 2.55 19.71
N SER A 94 49.19 1.65 20.67
CA SER A 94 48.75 2.01 22.05
C SER A 94 47.23 1.85 22.20
N ALA A 95 46.59 1.45 23.31
CA ALA A 95 46.90 0.85 24.61
C ALA A 95 45.52 0.34 25.15
N PRO A 96 45.45 -0.60 26.11
CA PRO A 96 44.16 -1.12 26.60
C PRO A 96 43.47 -0.14 27.57
N ALA A 97 42.19 0.14 27.35
CA ALA A 97 41.35 0.93 28.26
C ALA A 97 40.71 0.02 29.34
N PRO A 98 40.59 0.49 30.60
CA PRO A 98 40.03 -0.30 31.69
C PRO A 98 38.50 -0.28 31.71
N ALA A 99 37.94 -1.40 32.15
CA ALA A 99 36.54 -1.58 32.50
C ALA A 99 36.15 -0.68 33.68
N ASN A 100 35.00 -0.01 33.60
CA ASN A 100 34.35 0.51 34.79
C ASN A 100 32.83 0.41 34.72
N SER A 101 32.28 -0.03 35.84
CA SER A 101 30.90 -0.42 36.12
C SER A 101 30.09 0.78 36.63
N GLN A 102 28.77 0.80 36.41
CA GLN A 102 27.87 1.34 37.43
C GLN A 102 26.41 0.84 37.28
N PRO A 103 25.79 0.30 38.35
CA PRO A 103 24.35 0.04 38.42
C PRO A 103 23.59 1.29 38.89
N GLN A 104 22.42 1.53 38.30
CA GLN A 104 21.55 2.66 38.62
C GLN A 104 20.50 2.26 39.69
N PRO A 105 20.16 3.11 40.68
CA PRO A 105 19.28 2.76 41.79
C PRO A 105 17.78 2.88 41.43
N ASN A 106 17.00 1.89 41.88
CA ASN A 106 15.54 1.88 41.88
C ASN A 106 15.00 2.98 42.82
N THR A 107 14.20 3.90 42.28
CA THR A 107 13.40 4.84 43.07
C THR A 107 12.00 4.27 43.23
N ALA A 108 11.66 3.89 44.47
CA ALA A 108 10.35 3.38 44.84
C ALA A 108 9.32 4.53 44.97
N THR A 109 8.17 4.37 44.32
CA THR A 109 7.03 5.28 44.41
C THR A 109 6.07 4.83 45.53
N PRO A 110 5.54 5.74 46.37
CA PRO A 110 4.60 5.38 47.44
C PRO A 110 3.23 4.94 46.88
N ALA A 111 2.77 3.77 47.32
CA ALA A 111 1.41 3.31 47.11
C ALA A 111 0.44 4.10 48.01
N THR A 112 -0.49 4.85 47.40
CA THR A 112 -1.65 5.40 48.11
C THR A 112 -2.78 4.39 48.01
N THR A 113 -2.98 3.60 49.07
CA THR A 113 -4.15 2.72 49.24
C THR A 113 -5.38 3.54 49.60
N SER A 114 -6.25 3.80 48.61
CA SER A 114 -7.61 4.28 48.83
C SER A 114 -8.53 3.08 49.06
N ASN A 115 -8.81 2.77 50.32
CA ASN A 115 -9.83 1.81 50.73
C ASN A 115 -11.22 2.41 50.47
N LEU A 116 -11.83 2.12 49.32
CA LEU A 116 -13.27 2.26 49.12
C LEU A 116 -13.97 0.93 49.46
N PRO A 117 -15.14 0.97 50.13
CA PRO A 117 -15.91 -0.22 50.47
C PRO A 117 -16.42 -0.94 49.22
N PRO A 118 -16.51 -2.29 49.25
CA PRO A 118 -17.01 -3.08 48.13
C PRO A 118 -18.49 -2.80 47.91
N ASN A 119 -18.84 -2.23 46.75
CA ASN A 119 -20.21 -2.12 46.29
C ASN A 119 -20.64 -3.49 45.70
N ILE A 120 -21.44 -4.22 46.47
CA ILE A 120 -21.76 -5.65 46.24
C ILE A 120 -22.96 -5.87 45.30
N ASN A 121 -23.45 -4.83 44.61
CA ASN A 121 -24.73 -4.90 43.87
C ASN A 121 -24.68 -4.60 42.36
N ALA A 122 -23.51 -4.55 41.74
CA ALA A 122 -23.41 -4.44 40.29
C ALA A 122 -23.23 -5.84 39.67
N ALA A 123 -24.33 -6.46 39.23
CA ALA A 123 -24.27 -7.63 38.37
C ALA A 123 -23.51 -7.24 37.09
N THR A 124 -22.27 -7.72 36.97
CA THR A 124 -21.42 -7.46 35.80
C THR A 124 -22.16 -7.98 34.56
N PRO A 125 -22.43 -7.13 33.55
CA PRO A 125 -23.00 -7.59 32.30
C PRO A 125 -22.16 -8.75 31.75
N PRO A 126 -22.77 -9.83 31.23
CA PRO A 126 -22.03 -10.97 30.71
C PRO A 126 -21.00 -10.47 29.70
N GLU A 127 -19.73 -10.78 29.96
CA GLU A 127 -18.60 -10.38 29.13
C GLU A 127 -18.79 -10.99 27.74
N ARG A 128 -19.18 -10.16 26.77
CA ARG A 128 -19.35 -10.58 25.39
C ARG A 128 -17.98 -11.09 24.93
N PRO A 129 -17.88 -12.33 24.40
CA PRO A 129 -16.59 -12.87 23.96
C PRO A 129 -15.96 -11.89 22.97
N ALA A 130 -14.75 -11.44 23.30
CA ALA A 130 -14.01 -10.50 22.48
C ALA A 130 -13.88 -11.11 21.07
N THR A 131 -14.45 -10.44 20.08
CA THR A 131 -14.32 -10.90 18.70
C THR A 131 -12.88 -10.70 18.29
N THR A 132 -12.14 -11.79 18.11
CA THR A 132 -10.74 -11.74 17.68
C THR A 132 -10.66 -11.11 16.29
N VAL A 133 -10.21 -9.85 16.22
CA VAL A 133 -9.99 -9.13 14.96
C VAL A 133 -8.71 -9.65 14.34
N SER A 134 -8.76 -10.07 13.08
CA SER A 134 -7.61 -10.58 12.33
C SER A 134 -7.60 -10.03 10.90
N PRO A 135 -6.42 -9.76 10.33
CA PRO A 135 -6.26 -9.40 8.92
C PRO A 135 -6.55 -10.57 7.98
N ASN A 136 -6.67 -11.80 8.47
CA ASN A 136 -6.82 -12.98 7.63
C ASN A 136 -8.02 -12.92 6.70
N GLY A 137 -7.77 -13.36 5.47
CA GLY A 137 -8.78 -13.53 4.44
C GLY A 137 -8.60 -12.59 3.26
N ASN A 138 -9.64 -12.55 2.45
CA ASN A 138 -9.69 -11.77 1.23
C ASN A 138 -10.39 -10.43 1.50
N TRP A 139 -9.89 -9.40 0.85
CA TRP A 139 -10.34 -8.03 1.00
C TRP A 139 -10.45 -7.38 -0.37
N THR A 140 -11.47 -6.57 -0.58
CA THR A 140 -11.71 -5.85 -1.83
C THR A 140 -11.98 -4.38 -1.57
N GLY A 141 -11.54 -3.51 -2.47
CA GLY A 141 -11.77 -2.08 -2.33
C GLY A 141 -10.88 -1.29 -3.27
N ASN A 142 -10.54 -0.06 -2.88
CA ASN A 142 -9.84 0.87 -3.74
C ASN A 142 -8.73 1.63 -3.00
N ILE A 143 -7.76 2.09 -3.76
CA ILE A 143 -6.81 3.13 -3.36
C ILE A 143 -6.95 4.34 -4.29
N SER A 144 -6.85 5.53 -3.72
CA SER A 144 -6.82 6.79 -4.48
C SER A 144 -5.64 7.64 -4.07
N TYR A 145 -4.99 8.26 -5.07
CA TYR A 145 -3.87 9.16 -4.87
C TYR A 145 -4.29 10.60 -5.17
N PRO A 146 -3.78 11.59 -4.41
CA PRO A 146 -4.00 13.01 -4.71
C PRO A 146 -3.54 13.43 -6.12
N SER A 147 -2.62 12.68 -6.73
CA SER A 147 -2.18 12.90 -8.10
C SER A 147 -3.29 12.65 -9.13
N GLY A 148 -4.39 11.99 -8.77
CA GLY A 148 -5.52 11.68 -9.65
C GLY A 148 -5.57 10.22 -10.12
N SER A 149 -4.54 9.42 -9.81
CA SER A 149 -4.58 7.97 -10.07
C SER A 149 -5.42 7.24 -9.02
N ALA A 150 -6.17 6.23 -9.46
CA ALA A 150 -6.91 5.33 -8.58
C ALA A 150 -6.82 3.89 -9.08
N PHE A 151 -6.77 2.94 -8.15
CA PHE A 151 -6.74 1.51 -8.43
C PHE A 151 -7.82 0.81 -7.61
N SER A 152 -8.40 -0.26 -8.16
CA SER A 152 -9.05 -1.26 -7.34
C SER A 152 -8.00 -2.22 -6.80
N ALA A 153 -8.30 -2.80 -5.65
CA ALA A 153 -7.41 -3.67 -4.90
C ALA A 153 -8.18 -4.91 -4.47
N LYS A 154 -7.63 -6.08 -4.77
CA LYS A 154 -8.02 -7.35 -4.16
C LYS A 154 -6.83 -7.88 -3.37
N ALA A 155 -6.91 -7.78 -2.05
CA ALA A 155 -5.85 -8.21 -1.15
C ALA A 155 -6.19 -9.56 -0.52
N SER A 156 -5.18 -10.40 -0.30
CA SER A 156 -5.28 -11.62 0.49
C SER A 156 -4.17 -11.61 1.53
N PHE A 157 -4.52 -11.74 2.81
CA PHE A 157 -3.57 -11.75 3.92
C PHE A 157 -3.65 -13.07 4.70
N SER A 158 -2.49 -13.54 5.13
CA SER A 158 -2.29 -14.70 5.98
C SER A 158 -1.37 -14.35 7.16
N ASP A 159 -1.92 -14.46 8.36
CA ASP A 159 -1.30 -14.30 9.67
C ASP A 159 -1.02 -15.70 10.22
N THR A 160 0.24 -15.91 10.58
CA THR A 160 0.74 -17.17 11.15
C THR A 160 0.36 -17.36 12.63
N GLY A 161 -0.33 -16.40 13.24
CA GLY A 161 -0.73 -16.41 14.65
C GLY A 161 0.31 -15.79 15.59
N SER A 162 1.47 -15.40 15.06
CA SER A 162 2.52 -14.66 15.78
C SER A 162 2.46 -13.15 15.53
N GLY A 163 1.44 -12.68 14.81
CA GLY A 163 1.37 -11.31 14.28
C GLY A 163 2.17 -11.12 12.99
N GLN A 164 2.96 -12.11 12.55
CA GLN A 164 3.59 -12.08 11.23
C GLN A 164 2.56 -12.30 10.12
N VAL A 165 2.47 -11.35 9.21
CA VAL A 165 1.53 -11.35 8.09
C VAL A 165 2.29 -11.42 6.76
N SER A 166 1.80 -12.28 5.88
CA SER A 166 2.17 -12.34 4.46
C SER A 166 0.93 -12.14 3.61
N GLY A 167 1.10 -11.72 2.36
CA GLY A 167 -0.04 -11.57 1.47
C GLY A 167 0.32 -11.11 0.08
N GLN A 168 -0.72 -10.85 -0.69
CA GLN A 168 -0.62 -10.27 -2.02
C GLN A 168 -1.74 -9.26 -2.24
N ILE A 169 -1.50 -8.28 -3.10
CA ILE A 169 -2.48 -7.29 -3.53
C ILE A 169 -2.51 -7.30 -5.05
N LEU A 170 -3.63 -7.74 -5.63
CA LEU A 170 -3.91 -7.56 -7.05
C LEU A 170 -4.45 -6.15 -7.25
N TRP A 171 -3.69 -5.36 -7.99
CA TRP A 171 -4.00 -3.99 -8.37
C TRP A 171 -4.60 -3.97 -9.76
N THR A 172 -5.66 -3.19 -9.97
CA THR A 172 -6.16 -2.87 -11.32
C THR A 172 -6.29 -1.35 -11.45
N LEU A 173 -5.64 -0.76 -12.45
CA LEU A 173 -5.67 0.69 -12.66
C LEU A 173 -7.04 1.12 -13.17
N LEU A 174 -7.75 1.93 -12.40
CA LEU A 174 -9.10 2.42 -12.76
C LEU A 174 -9.03 3.73 -13.54
N LYS A 175 -8.14 4.64 -13.12
CA LYS A 175 -7.91 5.93 -13.79
C LYS A 175 -6.55 6.48 -13.43
N THR A 176 -6.04 7.39 -14.27
CA THR A 176 -4.78 8.08 -14.05
C THR A 176 -4.75 9.42 -14.75
N SER A 177 -4.06 10.39 -14.14
CA SER A 177 -3.66 11.65 -14.76
C SER A 177 -2.29 11.57 -15.43
N ASN A 178 -1.53 10.50 -15.17
CA ASN A 178 -0.22 10.29 -15.79
C ASN A 178 -0.40 9.83 -17.24
N PRO A 179 -0.01 10.64 -18.25
CA PRO A 179 -0.22 10.30 -19.66
C PRO A 179 0.52 9.01 -20.08
N GLN A 180 1.65 8.69 -19.44
CA GLN A 180 2.40 7.46 -19.74
C GLN A 180 1.67 6.19 -19.30
N LYS A 181 0.71 6.30 -18.38
CA LYS A 181 -0.11 5.18 -17.88
C LYS A 181 -1.54 5.19 -18.42
N ALA A 182 -1.90 6.16 -19.26
CA ALA A 182 -3.28 6.30 -19.75
C ALA A 182 -3.73 5.05 -20.54
N GLY A 183 -2.84 4.47 -21.35
CA GLY A 183 -3.10 3.23 -22.08
C GLY A 183 -3.11 1.96 -21.23
N LEU A 184 -2.82 2.05 -19.93
CA LEU A 184 -2.79 0.91 -18.99
C LEU A 184 -4.04 0.86 -18.10
N VAL A 185 -5.03 1.73 -18.33
CA VAL A 185 -6.30 1.68 -17.61
C VAL A 185 -6.99 0.34 -17.90
N GLY A 186 -7.39 -0.37 -16.85
CA GLY A 186 -7.90 -1.74 -16.89
C GLY A 186 -6.83 -2.82 -16.77
N SER A 187 -5.54 -2.49 -16.95
CA SER A 187 -4.44 -3.42 -16.70
C SER A 187 -4.31 -3.73 -15.21
N SER A 188 -3.73 -4.89 -14.91
CA SER A 188 -3.53 -5.36 -13.54
C SER A 188 -2.10 -5.83 -13.30
N ALA A 189 -1.66 -5.76 -12.04
CA ALA A 189 -0.39 -6.27 -11.55
C ALA A 189 -0.55 -6.75 -10.11
N THR A 190 0.25 -7.72 -9.70
CA THR A 190 0.24 -8.24 -8.33
C THR A 190 1.45 -7.73 -7.57
N GLU A 191 1.24 -7.25 -6.36
CA GLU A 191 2.30 -6.93 -5.41
C GLU A 191 2.29 -7.95 -4.27
N PHE A 192 3.45 -8.52 -3.96
CA PHE A 192 3.63 -9.42 -2.83
C PHE A 192 4.11 -8.64 -1.62
N VAL A 193 3.44 -8.83 -0.47
CA VAL A 193 3.65 -8.01 0.73
C VAL A 193 3.92 -8.88 1.96
N ARG A 194 4.66 -8.32 2.92
CA ARG A 194 4.92 -8.94 4.23
C ARG A 194 5.02 -7.90 5.33
N GLY A 195 4.72 -8.28 6.57
CA GLY A 195 4.85 -7.39 7.71
C GLY A 195 4.20 -7.93 8.97
N ASN A 196 3.66 -7.03 9.80
CA ASN A 196 3.16 -7.36 11.13
C ASN A 196 1.76 -6.80 11.39
N PHE A 197 0.96 -7.55 12.15
CA PHE A 197 -0.30 -7.12 12.71
C PHE A 197 -0.18 -6.97 14.23
N ASP A 198 -0.47 -5.78 14.73
CA ASP A 198 -0.62 -5.49 16.15
C ASP A 198 -2.11 -5.55 16.51
N SER A 199 -2.50 -6.58 17.26
CA SER A 199 -3.89 -6.80 17.67
C SER A 199 -4.39 -5.79 18.71
N ALA A 200 -3.49 -5.21 19.52
CA ALA A 200 -3.86 -4.21 20.54
C ALA A 200 -4.28 -2.90 19.88
N THR A 201 -3.57 -2.47 18.82
CA THR A 201 -3.91 -1.27 18.06
C THR A 201 -4.73 -1.55 16.80
N ARG A 202 -4.94 -2.82 16.45
CA ARG A 202 -5.54 -3.29 15.19
C ARG A 202 -4.83 -2.73 13.96
N THR A 203 -3.53 -2.52 14.06
CA THR A 203 -2.72 -1.93 13.00
C THR A 203 -2.02 -3.04 12.21
N LEU A 204 -2.27 -3.09 10.91
CA LEU A 204 -1.54 -3.90 9.95
C LEU A 204 -0.48 -3.03 9.26
N SER A 205 0.79 -3.36 9.45
CA SER A 205 1.92 -2.69 8.81
C SER A 205 2.62 -3.67 7.87
N VAL A 206 2.49 -3.47 6.55
CA VAL A 206 3.05 -4.38 5.53
C VAL A 206 3.86 -3.60 4.50
N ALA A 207 4.84 -4.25 3.90
CA ALA A 207 5.68 -3.70 2.84
C ALA A 207 5.74 -4.67 1.67
N GLY A 208 5.65 -4.14 0.45
CA GLY A 208 5.94 -4.83 -0.79
C GLY A 208 7.38 -5.32 -0.81
N TYR A 209 7.60 -6.52 -1.30
CA TYR A 209 8.93 -7.09 -1.48
C TYR A 209 9.16 -7.65 -2.90
N ASP A 210 8.10 -7.86 -3.67
CA ASP A 210 8.16 -8.32 -5.06
C ASP A 210 6.90 -7.92 -5.83
N THR A 211 6.95 -7.96 -7.15
CA THR A 211 5.83 -7.65 -8.04
C THR A 211 5.79 -8.56 -9.26
N ASP A 212 4.60 -9.03 -9.61
CA ASP A 212 4.30 -9.61 -10.92
C ASP A 212 3.50 -8.57 -11.74
N ASP A 213 4.22 -7.84 -12.59
CA ASP A 213 3.68 -6.76 -13.42
C ASP A 213 4.00 -7.02 -14.89
N PRO A 214 3.07 -7.60 -15.67
CA PRO A 214 3.27 -7.88 -17.09
C PRO A 214 3.55 -6.64 -17.94
N THR A 215 3.17 -5.45 -17.46
CA THR A 215 3.42 -4.17 -18.15
C THR A 215 4.78 -3.57 -17.76
N GLY A 216 5.38 -4.05 -16.67
CA GLY A 216 6.67 -3.62 -16.12
C GLY A 216 6.68 -2.24 -15.46
N ASN A 217 5.57 -1.51 -15.42
CA ASN A 217 5.53 -0.15 -14.87
C ASN A 217 4.19 0.28 -14.26
N LEU A 218 3.21 -0.61 -14.13
CA LEU A 218 1.91 -0.33 -13.53
C LEU A 218 2.04 -0.06 -12.03
N VAL A 219 2.72 -0.95 -11.31
CA VAL A 219 2.86 -0.94 -9.84
C VAL A 219 4.33 -0.93 -9.45
N ILE A 220 4.62 -0.33 -8.29
CA ILE A 220 5.91 -0.42 -7.60
C ILE A 220 5.66 -0.92 -6.18
N VAL A 221 6.65 -1.55 -5.57
CA VAL A 221 6.56 -1.93 -4.14
C VAL A 221 6.34 -0.70 -3.25
N ASP A 222 5.45 -0.83 -2.27
CA ASP A 222 5.04 0.26 -1.38
C ASP A 222 5.06 -0.22 0.10
N LYS A 223 4.87 0.69 1.05
CA LYS A 223 4.67 0.42 2.46
C LYS A 223 3.27 0.89 2.87
N TYR A 224 2.57 0.06 3.62
CA TYR A 224 1.21 0.31 4.04
C TYR A 224 1.11 0.33 5.55
N ARG A 225 0.34 1.29 6.08
CA ARG A 225 -0.13 1.28 7.46
C ARG A 225 -1.64 1.36 7.45
N LEU A 226 -2.25 0.26 7.83
CA LEU A 226 -3.68 0.01 7.74
C LEU A 226 -4.25 -0.28 9.13
N THR A 227 -5.52 0.01 9.33
CA THR A 227 -6.25 -0.24 10.57
C THR A 227 -7.50 -1.04 10.26
N ILE A 228 -7.71 -2.12 11.01
CA ILE A 228 -8.90 -2.96 10.90
C ILE A 228 -9.99 -2.42 11.83
N SER A 229 -11.22 -2.31 11.32
CA SER A 229 -12.38 -1.90 12.13
C SER A 229 -12.65 -2.89 13.28
N SER A 230 -13.36 -2.43 14.31
CA SER A 230 -13.68 -3.23 15.51
C SER A 230 -14.52 -4.47 15.20
N ASP A 231 -15.32 -4.42 14.15
CA ASP A 231 -16.12 -5.55 13.67
C ASP A 231 -15.33 -6.49 12.73
N GLY A 232 -14.08 -6.17 12.41
CA GLY A 232 -13.24 -6.97 11.51
C GLY A 232 -13.71 -7.03 10.06
N ARG A 233 -14.60 -6.11 9.63
CA ARG A 233 -15.22 -6.10 8.29
C ARG A 233 -14.61 -5.11 7.30
N SER A 234 -13.82 -4.15 7.78
CA SER A 234 -13.18 -3.16 6.93
C SER A 234 -11.73 -2.88 7.34
N ILE A 235 -10.92 -2.50 6.36
CA ILE A 235 -9.56 -2.02 6.54
C ILE A 235 -9.46 -0.64 5.89
N SER A 236 -8.86 0.31 6.58
CA SER A 236 -8.58 1.64 6.03
C SER A 236 -7.18 2.09 6.40
N GLY A 237 -6.59 2.99 5.63
CA GLY A 237 -5.26 3.50 5.96
C GLY A 237 -4.59 4.19 4.81
N PHE A 238 -3.26 4.11 4.79
CA PHE A 238 -2.44 4.82 3.82
C PHE A 238 -1.34 3.95 3.24
N SER A 239 -1.02 4.21 1.97
CA SER A 239 0.27 3.84 1.37
C SER A 239 1.29 4.97 1.57
N TYR A 240 2.56 4.61 1.62
CA TYR A 240 3.68 5.50 1.93
C TYR A 240 4.78 5.47 0.86
N GLY A 241 4.55 4.80 -0.25
CA GLY A 241 5.43 4.65 -1.39
C GLY A 241 5.29 5.80 -2.37
N GLY A 242 6.37 6.08 -3.08
CA GLY A 242 6.42 7.16 -4.06
C GLY A 242 6.33 8.56 -3.46
N LYS A 243 5.86 9.52 -4.27
CA LYS A 243 5.83 10.95 -3.94
C LYS A 243 4.56 11.40 -3.23
N SER A 244 3.53 10.55 -3.17
CA SER A 244 2.22 10.91 -2.60
C SER A 244 1.62 9.74 -1.83
N ARG A 245 0.88 10.06 -0.76
CA ARG A 245 0.20 9.05 0.06
C ARG A 245 -1.12 8.64 -0.58
N GLY A 246 -1.27 7.36 -0.88
CA GLY A 246 -2.55 6.80 -1.30
C GLY A 246 -3.47 6.59 -0.10
N ARG A 247 -4.78 6.82 -0.25
CA ARG A 247 -5.80 6.49 0.75
C ARG A 247 -6.43 5.15 0.42
N PHE A 248 -6.39 4.24 1.38
CA PHE A 248 -6.82 2.86 1.26
C PHE A 248 -8.18 2.64 1.93
N SER A 249 -9.08 1.92 1.27
CA SER A 249 -10.33 1.44 1.87
C SER A 249 -10.69 0.07 1.30
N LEU A 250 -10.73 -0.95 2.15
CA LEU A 250 -11.08 -2.34 1.82
C LEU A 250 -12.20 -2.88 2.70
N ARG A 251 -12.90 -3.90 2.20
CA ARG A 251 -13.95 -4.66 2.88
C ARG A 251 -13.82 -6.15 2.59
N LYS A 252 -14.26 -6.98 3.53
CA LYS A 252 -14.42 -8.43 3.31
C LYS A 252 -15.61 -8.72 2.40
#